data_AF-W0AGY3-F1
#
_entry.id   AF-W0AGY3-F1
#
_cell.length_a   1.000
_cell.length_b   1.000
_cell.length_c   1.000
_cell.angle_alpha   90.00
_cell.angle_beta   90.00
_cell.angle_gamma   90.00
#
_symmetry.space_group_name_H-M   'P 1'
#
loop_
_entity.id
_entity.type
_entity.pdbx_description
1 polymer ?
#
loop_
_entity_poly.entity_id
_entity_poly.type
_entity_poly.pdbx_seq_one_letter_code
_entity_poly.pdbx_strand_id
1 'polypeptide(L)'
;MATRGAKPKPVALRIVDGTNNVTRHGTEADARKAVDAAVTSFGKLTRPSKMKGEALAAWKRYIEPAAWLDGSREPAAIAFCELWAEFRLNTTGFPASKHGQMRAYMSELGLTDERNRGDTGTEEPDEFFG
;
A
#
# COMPACT_ATOMS: atom_id res chain seq x y z
N MET A 1 -16.06 -21.89 -1.08
CA MET A 1 -16.10 -20.47 -0.68
C MET A 1 -15.46 -20.37 0.70
N ALA A 2 -14.30 -19.72 0.85
CA ALA A 2 -13.63 -19.64 2.15
C ALA A 2 -14.36 -18.63 3.05
N THR A 3 -14.85 -19.09 4.20
CA THR A 3 -15.55 -18.27 5.20
C THR A 3 -14.56 -17.24 5.77
N ARG A 4 -14.64 -15.99 5.32
CA ARG A 4 -13.82 -14.89 5.86
C ARG A 4 -14.31 -14.58 7.28
N GLY A 5 -13.40 -14.65 8.25
CA GLY A 5 -13.66 -14.24 9.64
C GLY A 5 -14.14 -12.79 9.73
N ALA A 6 -14.76 -12.44 10.86
CA ALA A 6 -15.36 -11.14 11.09
C ALA A 6 -14.39 -9.98 10.77
N LYS A 7 -14.86 -9.00 10.00
CA LYS A 7 -14.08 -7.79 9.69
C LYS A 7 -13.76 -7.04 11.00
N PRO A 8 -12.51 -6.55 11.16
CA PRO A 8 -12.16 -5.75 12.32
C PRO A 8 -13.05 -4.50 12.41
N LYS A 9 -13.47 -4.15 13.63
CA LYS A 9 -14.36 -3.01 13.89
C LYS A 9 -13.70 -1.68 13.45
N PRO A 10 -14.51 -0.68 13.03
CA PRO A 10 -14.04 0.66 12.67
C PRO A 10 -13.18 1.28 13.79
N VAL A 11 -12.15 2.03 13.41
CA VAL A 11 -11.17 2.64 14.33
C VAL A 11 -11.86 3.52 15.40
N ALA A 12 -12.97 4.17 15.04
CA ALA A 12 -13.76 5.04 15.92
C ALA A 12 -14.52 4.31 17.06
N LEU A 13 -14.59 2.97 17.06
CA LEU A 13 -15.32 2.18 18.07
C LEU A 13 -14.41 1.28 18.92
N ARG A 14 -13.09 1.48 18.85
CA ARG A 14 -12.15 0.83 19.77
C ARG A 14 -12.08 1.65 21.04
N ILE A 15 -12.91 1.30 22.02
CA ILE A 15 -12.66 1.67 23.41
C ILE A 15 -11.22 1.25 23.72
N VAL A 16 -10.42 2.23 24.12
CA VAL A 16 -9.01 2.08 24.50
C VAL A 16 -8.97 1.28 25.79
N ASP A 17 -8.95 -0.04 25.69
CA ASP A 17 -8.32 -0.86 26.73
C ASP A 17 -6.81 -0.74 26.52
N GLY A 18 -6.28 0.34 27.10
CA GLY A 18 -4.87 0.67 27.06
C GLY A 18 -4.05 -0.42 27.72
N THR A 19 -3.45 -1.30 26.92
CA THR A 19 -2.18 -1.88 27.34
C THR A 19 -1.14 -0.77 27.25
N ASN A 20 -0.76 -0.20 28.39
CA ASN A 20 0.32 0.79 28.54
C ASN A 20 1.72 0.25 28.20
N ASN A 21 1.81 -0.94 27.59
CA ASN A 21 3.07 -1.54 27.21
C ASN A 21 3.47 -1.12 25.79
N VAL A 22 4.07 0.06 25.70
CA VAL A 22 4.65 0.67 24.49
C VAL A 22 5.78 -0.17 23.87
N THR A 23 6.28 -1.21 24.55
CA THR A 23 7.39 -2.05 24.06
C THR A 23 6.94 -3.30 23.28
N ARG A 24 5.64 -3.58 23.19
CA ARG A 24 5.11 -4.81 22.54
C ARG A 24 5.39 -4.87 21.03
N HIS A 25 5.56 -3.74 20.38
CA HIS A 25 5.72 -3.65 18.92
C HIS A 25 7.18 -3.56 18.46
N GLY A 26 8.14 -3.70 19.39
CA GLY A 26 9.56 -3.52 19.08
C GLY A 26 9.91 -2.06 18.85
N THR A 27 11.19 -1.80 18.68
CA THR A 27 11.69 -0.46 18.33
C THR A 27 11.55 -0.21 16.82
N GLU A 28 11.61 1.05 16.40
CA GLU A 28 11.67 1.40 14.96
C GLU A 28 12.83 0.69 14.25
N ALA A 29 13.95 0.47 14.96
CA ALA A 29 15.08 -0.29 14.47
C ALA A 29 14.73 -1.76 14.18
N ASP A 30 13.82 -2.36 14.94
CA ASP A 30 13.37 -3.74 14.72
C ASP A 30 12.45 -3.84 13.50
N ALA A 31 11.57 -2.85 13.31
CA ALA A 31 10.76 -2.74 12.10
C ALA A 31 11.64 -2.57 10.85
N ARG A 32 12.68 -1.72 10.94
CA ARG A 32 13.63 -1.51 9.84
C ARG A 32 14.43 -2.75 9.50
N LYS A 33 14.95 -3.47 10.51
CA LYS A 33 15.61 -4.77 10.31
C LYS A 33 14.71 -5.79 9.63
N ALA A 34 13.42 -5.83 9.97
CA ALA A 34 12.48 -6.75 9.33
C ALA A 34 12.27 -6.42 7.84
N VAL A 35 12.17 -5.13 7.49
CA VAL A 35 12.10 -4.67 6.10
C VAL A 35 13.39 -5.03 5.35
N ASP A 36 14.55 -4.75 5.93
CA ASP A 36 15.85 -5.05 5.32
C ASP A 36 16.07 -6.57 5.11
N ALA A 37 15.62 -7.40 6.05
CA ALA A 37 15.66 -8.86 5.95
C ALA A 37 14.72 -9.39 4.84
N ALA A 38 13.55 -8.79 4.68
CA ALA A 38 12.60 -9.13 3.62
C ALA A 38 13.17 -8.78 2.24
N VAL A 39 13.75 -7.58 2.09
CA VAL A 39 14.45 -7.15 0.86
C VAL A 39 15.62 -8.07 0.53
N THR A 40 16.36 -8.54 1.54
CA THR A 40 17.48 -9.49 1.34
C THR A 40 16.99 -10.84 0.83
N SER A 41 15.81 -11.29 1.26
CA SER A 41 15.27 -12.62 0.96
C SER A 41 14.51 -12.68 -0.38
N PHE A 42 13.69 -11.66 -0.66
CA PHE A 42 12.85 -11.62 -1.86
C PHE A 42 13.38 -10.68 -2.95
N GLY A 43 14.44 -9.93 -2.66
CA GLY A 43 14.98 -8.92 -3.55
C GLY A 43 14.19 -7.62 -3.52
N LYS A 44 14.76 -6.61 -4.18
CA LYS A 44 14.09 -5.33 -4.39
C LYS A 44 12.99 -5.50 -5.43
N LEU A 45 11.85 -4.84 -5.21
CA LEU A 45 10.79 -4.73 -6.21
C LEU A 45 11.30 -4.04 -7.48
N THR A 46 11.27 -4.74 -8.61
CA THR A 46 11.77 -4.19 -9.89
C THR A 46 10.64 -3.85 -10.85
N ARG A 47 10.77 -2.70 -11.52
CA ARG A 47 9.82 -2.30 -12.55
C ARG A 47 10.09 -3.07 -13.85
N PRO A 48 9.07 -3.65 -14.50
CA PRO A 48 9.23 -4.25 -15.82
C PRO A 48 9.69 -3.23 -16.86
N SER A 49 10.72 -3.58 -17.64
CA SER A 49 11.36 -2.68 -18.63
C SER A 49 10.42 -2.25 -19.77
N LYS A 50 9.39 -3.06 -20.07
CA LYS A 50 8.43 -2.80 -21.15
C LYS A 50 7.16 -2.08 -20.71
N MET A 51 7.02 -1.75 -19.43
CA MET A 51 5.83 -1.05 -18.91
C MET A 51 5.78 0.40 -19.41
N LYS A 52 4.63 0.81 -19.94
CA LYS A 52 4.43 2.13 -20.60
C LYS A 52 3.04 2.70 -20.29
N GLY A 53 2.82 3.96 -20.67
CA GLY A 53 1.51 4.62 -20.59
C GLY A 53 0.97 4.75 -19.17
N GLU A 54 -0.33 4.56 -19.00
CA GLU A 54 -1.03 4.67 -17.72
C GLU A 54 -0.57 3.63 -16.69
N ALA A 55 -0.10 2.44 -17.13
CA ALA A 55 0.47 1.44 -16.22
C ALA A 55 1.78 1.95 -15.59
N LEU A 56 2.64 2.58 -16.39
CA LEU A 56 3.87 3.20 -15.89
C LEU A 56 3.55 4.38 -14.95
N ALA A 57 2.53 5.17 -15.27
CA ALA A 57 2.08 6.26 -14.40
C ALA A 57 1.59 5.74 -13.04
N ALA A 58 0.83 4.63 -13.04
CA ALA A 58 0.39 3.95 -11.82
C ALA A 58 1.57 3.43 -11.00
N TRP A 59 2.55 2.81 -11.65
CA TRP A 59 3.75 2.31 -10.97
C TRP A 59 4.49 3.44 -10.25
N LYS A 60 4.78 4.53 -10.97
CA LYS A 60 5.48 5.70 -10.40
C LYS A 60 4.69 6.34 -9.25
N ARG A 61 3.36 6.36 -9.35
CA ARG A 61 2.50 7.01 -8.36
C ARG A 61 2.30 6.18 -7.10
N TYR A 62 2.14 4.88 -7.23
CA TYR A 62 1.69 4.02 -6.13
C TYR A 62 2.74 3.01 -5.66
N ILE A 63 3.54 2.47 -6.58
CA ILE A 63 4.45 1.36 -6.27
C ILE A 63 5.84 1.87 -5.93
N GLU A 64 6.36 2.84 -6.68
CA GLU A 64 7.69 3.42 -6.47
C GLU A 64 7.86 4.11 -5.09
N PRO A 65 6.90 4.89 -4.55
CA PRO A 65 7.03 5.44 -3.20
C PRO A 65 6.76 4.43 -2.08
N ALA A 66 6.29 3.23 -2.40
CA ALA A 66 5.88 2.23 -1.41
C ALA A 66 7.10 1.44 -0.88
N ALA A 67 7.87 2.07 0.00
CA ALA A 67 9.11 1.51 0.56
C ALA A 67 8.92 0.20 1.36
N TRP A 68 7.68 -0.11 1.76
CA TRP A 68 7.33 -1.36 2.45
C TRP A 68 7.14 -2.57 1.51
N LEU A 69 7.18 -2.37 0.19
CA LEU A 69 7.04 -3.45 -0.78
C LEU A 69 8.40 -4.04 -1.16
N ASP A 70 8.44 -5.37 -1.27
CA ASP A 70 9.59 -6.15 -1.71
C ASP A 70 9.27 -6.93 -3.00
N GLY A 71 10.25 -7.70 -3.51
CA GLY A 71 10.08 -8.52 -4.71
C GLY A 71 8.98 -9.59 -4.63
N SER A 72 8.54 -10.02 -3.44
CA SER A 72 7.45 -10.99 -3.30
C SER A 72 6.10 -10.42 -3.77
N ARG A 73 5.96 -9.09 -3.74
CA ARG A 73 4.75 -8.37 -4.16
C ARG A 73 4.79 -7.93 -5.62
N GLU A 74 5.86 -8.26 -6.34
CA GLU A 74 6.05 -7.87 -7.74
C GLU A 74 4.89 -8.28 -8.65
N PRO A 75 4.40 -9.54 -8.63
CA PRO A 75 3.30 -9.93 -9.51
C PRO A 75 2.00 -9.15 -9.23
N ALA A 76 1.71 -8.87 -7.96
CA ALA A 76 0.53 -8.10 -7.55
C ALA A 76 0.66 -6.62 -7.94
N ALA A 77 1.85 -6.04 -7.81
CA ALA A 77 2.14 -4.67 -8.22
C ALA A 77 1.98 -4.48 -9.74
N ILE A 78 2.49 -5.44 -10.54
CA ILE A 78 2.34 -5.43 -12.00
C ILE A 78 0.86 -5.56 -12.38
N ALA A 79 0.15 -6.55 -11.83
CA ALA A 79 -1.27 -6.78 -12.12
C ALA A 79 -2.13 -5.55 -11.78
N PHE A 80 -1.85 -4.87 -10.66
CA PHE A 80 -2.49 -3.60 -10.31
C PHE A 80 -2.25 -2.52 -11.38
N CYS A 81 -1.01 -2.34 -11.83
CA CYS A 81 -0.67 -1.31 -12.81
C CYS A 81 -1.34 -1.55 -14.17
N GLU A 82 -1.40 -2.81 -14.62
CA GLU A 82 -2.11 -3.17 -15.86
C GLU A 82 -3.62 -2.96 -15.74
N LEU A 83 -4.24 -3.37 -14.62
CA LEU A 83 -5.66 -3.12 -14.37
C LEU A 83 -5.98 -1.62 -14.29
N TRP A 84 -5.08 -0.83 -13.70
CA TRP A 84 -5.22 0.62 -13.67
C TRP A 84 -5.20 1.21 -15.09
N ALA A 85 -4.30 0.74 -15.95
CA ALA A 85 -4.26 1.18 -17.35
C ALA A 85 -5.55 0.86 -18.11
N GLU A 86 -6.11 -0.34 -17.93
CA GLU A 86 -7.41 -0.72 -18.50
C GLU A 86 -8.55 0.18 -17.99
N PHE A 87 -8.56 0.47 -16.68
CA PHE A 87 -9.56 1.34 -16.08
C PHE A 87 -9.49 2.78 -16.64
N ARG A 88 -8.28 3.29 -16.87
CA ARG A 88 -8.05 4.62 -17.44
C ARG A 88 -8.41 4.68 -18.92
N LEU A 89 -8.29 3.58 -19.65
CA LEU A 89 -8.69 3.49 -21.06
C LEU A 89 -10.21 3.61 -21.24
N ASN A 90 -11.01 2.95 -20.39
CA ASN A 90 -12.47 3.04 -20.44
C ASN A 90 -13.09 2.91 -19.06
N THR A 91 -13.14 4.04 -18.35
CA THR A 91 -13.66 4.13 -16.98
C THR A 91 -15.16 3.76 -16.90
N THR A 92 -15.97 4.22 -17.84
CA THR A 92 -17.43 4.01 -17.82
C THR A 92 -17.82 2.56 -18.12
N GLY A 93 -17.05 1.90 -18.99
CA GLY A 93 -17.27 0.50 -19.37
C GLY A 93 -16.47 -0.50 -18.53
N PHE A 94 -15.76 -0.07 -17.49
CA PHE A 94 -14.91 -0.97 -16.72
C PHE A 94 -15.77 -1.95 -15.91
N PRO A 95 -15.63 -3.29 -16.11
CA PRO A 95 -16.48 -4.26 -15.43
C PRO A 95 -16.37 -4.20 -13.91
N ALA A 96 -17.50 -4.34 -13.21
CA ALA A 96 -17.56 -4.33 -11.75
C ALA A 96 -16.65 -5.40 -11.10
N SER A 97 -16.48 -6.55 -11.75
CA SER A 97 -15.56 -7.61 -11.29
C SER A 97 -14.10 -7.13 -11.30
N LYS A 98 -13.67 -6.44 -12.36
CA LYS A 98 -12.31 -5.88 -12.47
C LYS A 98 -12.10 -4.71 -11.49
N HIS A 99 -13.13 -3.90 -11.25
CA HIS A 99 -13.11 -2.91 -10.15
C HIS A 99 -12.84 -3.58 -8.80
N GLY A 100 -13.52 -4.70 -8.52
CA GLY A 100 -13.31 -5.49 -7.30
C GLY A 100 -11.88 -6.02 -7.19
N GLN A 101 -11.33 -6.56 -8.28
CA GLN A 101 -9.95 -7.04 -8.35
C GLN A 101 -8.94 -5.92 -8.12
N MET A 102 -9.10 -4.78 -8.79
CA MET A 102 -8.22 -3.62 -8.62
C MET A 102 -8.19 -3.15 -7.17
N ARG A 103 -9.37 -3.03 -6.53
CA ARG A 103 -9.46 -2.68 -5.10
C ARG A 103 -8.84 -3.74 -4.19
N ALA A 104 -8.96 -5.01 -4.54
CA ALA A 104 -8.34 -6.10 -3.79
C ALA A 104 -6.81 -5.99 -3.83
N TYR A 105 -6.22 -5.78 -5.01
CA TYR A 105 -4.77 -5.55 -5.13
C TYR A 105 -4.31 -4.31 -4.37
N MET A 106 -5.06 -3.21 -4.44
CA MET A 106 -4.73 -2.00 -3.66
C MET A 106 -4.72 -2.27 -2.15
N SER A 107 -5.67 -3.08 -1.65
CA SER A 107 -5.72 -3.47 -0.25
C SER A 107 -4.62 -4.45 0.13
N GLU A 108 -4.28 -5.40 -0.75
CA GLU A 108 -3.25 -6.41 -0.51
C GLU A 108 -1.85 -5.79 -0.48
N LEU A 109 -1.59 -4.83 -1.35
CA LEU A 109 -0.35 -4.05 -1.39
C LEU A 109 -0.29 -2.97 -0.30
N GLY A 110 -1.37 -2.81 0.49
CA GLY A 110 -1.43 -1.80 1.56
C GLY A 110 -1.46 -0.35 1.05
N LEU A 111 -1.81 -0.11 -0.21
CA LEU A 111 -1.84 1.23 -0.84
C LEU A 111 -2.98 2.11 -0.30
N THR A 112 -4.02 1.49 0.26
CA THR A 112 -5.14 2.17 0.91
C THR A 112 -4.96 2.31 2.41
N ASP A 113 -3.90 1.76 3.00
CA ASP A 113 -3.63 1.90 4.42
C ASP A 113 -2.97 3.26 4.68
N GLU A 114 -3.62 4.08 5.49
CA GLU A 114 -3.14 5.41 5.87
C GLU A 114 -1.83 5.35 6.63
N ARG A 115 -1.55 4.24 7.34
CA ARG A 115 -0.31 4.04 8.11
C ARG A 115 0.92 3.90 7.23
N ASN A 116 0.72 3.45 6.00
CA ASN A 116 1.81 3.26 5.03
C ASN A 116 2.09 4.55 4.26
N ARG A 117 1.18 5.52 4.28
CA ARG A 117 1.44 6.86 3.76
C ARG A 117 2.25 7.57 4.85
N GLY A 118 3.57 7.41 4.80
CA GLY A 118 4.49 8.17 5.64
C GLY A 118 4.08 9.64 5.61
N ASP A 119 4.17 10.29 6.77
CA ASP A 119 3.78 11.67 6.94
C ASP A 119 4.50 12.53 5.89
N THR A 120 3.75 12.87 4.85
CA THR A 120 4.19 13.70 3.73
C THR A 120 3.65 15.11 3.91
N GLY A 121 3.27 15.46 5.15
CA GLY A 121 3.19 16.83 5.60
C GLY A 121 4.60 17.41 5.61
N THR A 122 4.95 18.09 4.52
CA THR A 122 5.83 19.23 4.70
C THR A 122 4.99 20.20 5.53
N GLU A 123 5.26 20.32 6.83
CA GLU A 123 4.68 21.40 7.63
C GLU A 123 5.14 22.70 6.97
N GLU A 124 4.32 23.25 6.09
CA GLU A 124 4.45 24.67 5.75
C GLU A 124 4.21 25.41 7.07
N PRO A 125 5.16 26.24 7.56
CA PRO A 125 4.96 26.98 8.78
C PRO A 125 3.72 27.86 8.59
N ASP A 126 2.73 27.64 9.45
CA ASP A 126 1.47 28.38 9.47
C ASP A 126 1.80 29.88 9.59
N GLU A 127 1.47 30.69 8.58
CA GLU A 127 1.76 32.14 8.53
C GLU A 127 1.18 32.92 9.73
N PHE A 128 0.29 32.27 10.48
CA PHE A 128 -0.37 32.84 11.65
C PHE A 128 0.40 32.70 12.97
N PHE A 129 1.40 31.81 13.04
CA PHE A 129 2.22 31.58 14.25
C PHE A 129 3.72 31.82 14.03
N GLY A 130 4.09 32.51 12.95
CA GLY A 130 5.45 33.00 12.67
C GLY A 130 5.79 34.31 13.37
#